data_AF-A0A7V3HYX4-F1
#
_entry.id   AF-A0A7V3HYX4-F1
#
_cell.length_a   1.000
_cell.length_b   1.000
_cell.length_c   1.000
_cell.angle_alpha   90.00
_cell.angle_beta   90.00
_cell.angle_gamma   90.00
#
_symmetry.space_group_name_H-M   'P 1'
#
loop_
_entity.id
_entity.type
_entity.pdbx_description
1 polymer ?
#
loop_
_entity_poly.entity_id
_entity_poly.type
_entity_poly.pdbx_seq_one_letter_code
_entity_poly.pdbx_strand_id
1 'polypeptide(L)' 'MSGVPAGLSLDNWLSPPHSHWAFQHIDDFMASAVISRGTGPAVALPALSAPIAEIAVTGADGTA' A
#
# COMPACT_ATOMS: atom_id res chain seq x y z
N MET A 1 8.15 2.68 -15.74
CA MET A 1 6.96 3.41 -15.30
C MET A 1 5.77 2.59 -15.77
N SER A 2 5.12 1.83 -14.89
CA SER A 2 3.93 1.06 -15.27
C SER A 2 2.76 2.01 -15.33
N GLY A 3 2.16 2.18 -16.51
CA GLY A 3 0.98 3.03 -16.68
C GLY A 3 -0.26 2.48 -15.96
N VAL A 4 -1.31 3.30 -15.90
CA VAL A 4 -2.62 2.94 -15.33
C VAL A 4 -3.13 1.63 -15.96
N PRO A 5 -3.52 0.62 -15.17
CA PRO A 5 -4.08 -0.62 -15.69
C PRO A 5 -5.33 -0.38 -16.53
N ALA A 6 -5.46 -1.14 -17.62
CA ALA A 6 -6.66 -1.09 -18.45
C ALA A 6 -7.91 -1.48 -17.63
N GLY A 7 -8.98 -0.71 -17.77
CA GLY A 7 -10.25 -0.96 -17.08
C GLY A 7 -10.36 -0.39 -15.67
N LEU A 8 -9.31 0.24 -15.13
CA LEU A 8 -9.42 0.99 -13.88
C LEU A 8 -10.41 2.16 -14.01
N SER A 9 -11.28 2.33 -13.02
CA SER A 9 -12.18 3.47 -12.89
C SER A 9 -12.38 3.84 -11.42
N LEU A 10 -12.95 5.02 -11.18
CA LEU A 10 -13.33 5.45 -9.83
C LEU A 10 -14.41 4.55 -9.20
N ASP A 11 -15.13 3.76 -9.99
CA ASP A 11 -16.15 2.85 -9.48
C ASP A 11 -15.59 1.49 -9.04
N ASN A 12 -14.38 1.11 -9.51
CA ASN A 12 -13.83 -0.23 -9.29
C ASN A 12 -12.45 -0.29 -8.62
N TRP A 13 -11.81 0.85 -8.35
CA TRP A 13 -10.45 0.90 -7.80
C TRP A 13 -10.31 0.25 -6.41
N LEU A 14 -11.40 0.14 -5.64
CA LEU A 14 -11.41 -0.54 -4.34
C LEU A 14 -11.51 -2.07 -4.45
N SER A 15 -11.84 -2.61 -5.61
CA SER A 15 -12.12 -4.04 -5.79
C SER A 15 -10.97 -4.78 -6.47
N PRO A 16 -10.77 -6.07 -6.18
CA PRO A 16 -9.89 -6.91 -6.97
C PRO A 16 -10.34 -6.96 -8.45
N PRO A 17 -9.39 -7.05 -9.39
CA PRO A 17 -7.93 -7.04 -9.18
C PRO A 17 -7.32 -5.64 -9.06
N HIS A 18 -8.10 -4.58 -9.29
CA HIS A 18 -7.61 -3.20 -9.45
C HIS A 18 -6.98 -2.61 -8.17
N SER A 19 -7.47 -3.01 -7.00
CA SER A 19 -7.01 -2.48 -5.70
C SER A 19 -5.51 -2.70 -5.43
N HIS A 20 -4.91 -3.76 -5.99
CA HIS A 20 -3.47 -4.02 -5.87
C HIS A 20 -2.62 -2.89 -6.44
N TRP A 21 -3.00 -2.37 -7.61
CA TRP A 21 -2.30 -1.25 -8.23
C TRP A 21 -2.75 0.07 -7.64
N ALA A 22 -4.07 0.27 -7.50
CA ALA A 22 -4.66 1.55 -7.13
C ALA A 22 -4.12 2.09 -5.79
N PHE A 23 -3.97 1.23 -4.77
CA PHE A 23 -3.48 1.66 -3.45
C PHE A 23 -2.02 2.13 -3.44
N GLN A 24 -1.23 1.77 -4.45
CA GLN A 24 0.15 2.22 -4.59
C GLN A 24 0.28 3.44 -5.51
N HIS A 25 -0.80 3.82 -6.21
CA HIS A 25 -0.79 4.82 -7.29
C HIS A 25 -1.98 5.77 -7.22
N ILE A 26 -2.46 6.10 -6.01
CA ILE A 26 -3.62 6.99 -5.81
C ILE A 26 -3.49 8.32 -6.55
N ASP A 27 -2.29 8.89 -6.56
CA ASP A 27 -2.00 10.19 -7.20
C ASP A 27 -2.11 10.14 -8.74
N ASP A 28 -2.05 8.95 -9.35
CA ASP A 28 -2.11 8.78 -10.81
C ASP A 28 -3.54 8.90 -11.36
N PHE A 29 -4.58 8.73 -10.53
CA PHE A 29 -5.98 8.71 -10.97
C PHE A 29 -6.97 9.46 -10.08
N MET A 30 -6.55 9.92 -8.89
CA MET A 30 -7.37 10.74 -8.00
C MET A 30 -6.67 12.06 -7.70
N ALA A 31 -7.46 13.12 -7.50
CA ALA A 31 -6.93 14.40 -7.05
C ALA A 31 -6.32 14.23 -5.65
N SER A 32 -5.00 14.37 -5.56
CA SER A 32 -4.26 14.34 -4.31
C SER A 32 -3.61 15.70 -4.02
N ALA A 33 -3.23 15.92 -2.77
CA ALA A 33 -2.44 17.07 -2.37
C ALA A 33 -1.18 16.59 -1.66
N VAL A 34 -0.05 17.19 -1.98
CA VAL A 34 1.23 16.86 -1.35
C VAL A 34 1.24 17.38 0.09
N ILE A 35 1.41 16.48 1.04
CA ILE A 35 1.67 16.82 2.44
C ILE A 35 3.20 16.91 2.63
N SER A 36 3.69 18.10 2.96
CA SER A 36 5.13 18.32 3.16
C SER A 36 5.66 17.56 4.38
N ARG A 37 6.82 16.91 4.24
CA ARG A 37 7.57 16.30 5.35
C ARG A 37 8.24 17.30 6.31
N GLY A 38 8.11 18.61 6.04
CA GLY A 38 8.86 19.67 6.72
C GLY A 38 10.32 19.79 6.26
N THR A 39 11.06 20.74 6.84
CA THR A 39 12.44 21.08 6.44
C THR A 39 13.53 20.43 7.32
N GLY A 40 13.14 19.74 8.39
CA GLY A 40 14.06 19.06 9.30
C GLY A 40 14.68 17.77 8.70
N PRO A 41 15.80 17.29 9.27
CA PRO A 41 16.36 16.00 8.90
C PRO A 41 15.36 14.86 9.18
N ALA A 42 15.43 13.78 8.41
CA ALA A 42 14.67 12.57 8.73
C ALA A 42 15.22 11.92 10.00
N VAL A 43 14.32 11.47 10.88
CA VAL A 43 14.71 10.65 12.03
C VAL A 43 14.95 9.22 11.56
N ALA A 44 16.12 8.66 11.87
CA ALA A 44 16.40 7.26 11.58
C ALA A 44 15.62 6.37 12.55
N LEU A 45 14.86 5.42 12.01
CA LEU A 45 14.20 4.38 12.82
C LEU A 45 15.23 3.30 13.19
N PRO A 46 15.41 2.96 14.47
CA PRO A 46 16.25 1.84 14.87
C PRO A 46 15.74 0.53 14.26
N ALA A 47 16.64 -0.23 13.64
CA ALA A 47 16.31 -1.54 13.12
C ALA A 47 16.24 -2.57 14.25
N LEU A 48 15.15 -3.34 14.31
CA LEU A 48 14.99 -4.50 15.19
C LEU A 48 14.41 -5.65 14.35
N SER A 49 15.29 -6.51 13.84
CA SER A 49 14.89 -7.64 13.02
C SER A 49 14.47 -8.83 13.87
N ALA A 50 13.35 -9.45 13.52
CA ALA A 50 12.87 -10.70 14.10
C ALA A 50 12.35 -11.63 12.97
N PRO A 51 12.44 -12.96 13.12
CA PRO A 51 11.94 -13.89 12.12
C PRO A 51 10.41 -13.83 12.02
N ILE A 52 9.89 -13.31 10.90
CA ILE A 52 8.44 -13.23 10.66
C ILE A 52 7.86 -14.62 10.32
N ALA A 53 8.66 -15.49 9.69
CA ALA A 53 8.22 -16.82 9.27
C ALA A 53 7.86 -17.75 10.45
N GLU A 54 8.30 -17.43 11.67
CA GLU A 54 8.01 -18.21 12.88
C GLU A 54 6.74 -17.74 13.61
N ILE A 55 6.14 -16.63 13.16
CA ILE A 55 4.91 -16.11 13.74
C ILE A 55 3.74 -16.96 13.24
N ALA A 56 3.13 -17.73 14.13
CA ALA A 56 1.93 -18.50 13.82
C ALA A 56 0.79 -17.56 13.42
N VAL A 57 0.11 -17.87 12.32
CA VAL A 57 -1.02 -17.10 11.80
C VAL A 57 -2.24 -18.00 11.78
N THR A 58 -3.33 -17.54 12.38
CA THR A 58 -4.64 -18.15 12.16
C THR A 58 -5.32 -17.39 11.01
N GLY A 59 -5.65 -18.11 9.94
CA GLY A 59 -6.41 -17.61 8.80
C GLY A 59 -7.78 -17.07 9.21
N ALA A 60 -8.37 -16.25 8.34
CA ALA A 60 -9.69 -15.66 8.59
C ALA A 60 -10.82 -16.70 8.70
N ASP A 61 -10.59 -17.90 8.15
CA ASP A 61 -11.44 -19.09 8.27
C ASP A 61 -11.15 -19.94 9.52
N GLY A 62 -10.19 -19.52 10.36
CA GLY A 62 -9.81 -20.22 11.59
C GLY A 62 -8.76 -21.31 11.40
N THR A 63 -8.22 -21.51 10.19
CA THR A 63 -7.16 -22.52 9.99
C THR A 63 -5.80 -21.97 10.42
N ALA A 64 -4.97 -22.82 11.03
CA ALA A 64 -3.57 -22.49 11.33
C ALA A 64 -2.67 -22.57 10.08
#